data_AF-A0A5P8NYJ1-F1
#
_entry.id   AF-A0A5P8NYJ1-F1
#
_cell.length_a   1.000
_cell.length_b   1.000
_cell.length_c   1.000
_cell.angle_alpha   90.00
_cell.angle_beta   90.00
_cell.angle_gamma   90.00
#
_symmetry.space_group_name_H-M   'P 1'
#
loop_
_entity.id
_entity.type
_entity.pdbx_description
1 polymer ?
#
loop_
_entity_poly.entity_id
_entity_poly.type
_entity_poly.pdbx_seq_one_letter_code
_entity_poly.pdbx_strand_id
1 'polypeptide(L)' 'MVLDIVIILAMCFPMLLFTVYPGLKLGDYLEQKHAISEASKRKVVIIFTVVFTVTLSSLLYYI' A
#
# COMPACT_ATOMS: atom_id res chain seq x y z
N MET A 1 23.60 6.15 1.09
CA MET A 1 22.93 5.07 1.85
C MET A 1 21.87 5.59 2.82
N VAL A 2 22.22 6.34 3.88
CA VAL A 2 21.21 6.80 4.86
C VAL A 2 20.24 7.82 4.26
N LEU A 3 20.76 8.76 3.46
CA LEU A 3 19.94 9.77 2.78
C LEU A 3 18.92 9.13 1.81
N ASP A 4 19.33 8.10 1.09
CA ASP A 4 18.48 7.39 0.11
C ASP A 4 17.29 6.71 0.78
N ILE A 5 17.52 6.09 1.94
CA ILE A 5 16.46 5.48 2.75
C ILE A 5 15.48 6.54 3.26
N VAL A 6 15.98 7.69 3.70
CA VAL A 6 15.14 8.81 4.17
C VAL A 6 14.30 9.38 3.03
N ILE A 7 14.86 9.49 1.83
CA ILE A 7 14.15 9.96 0.63
C ILE A 7 13.03 8.98 0.26
N ILE A 8 13.30 7.66 0.25
CA ILE A 8 12.28 6.64 -0.02
C ILE A 8 11.15 6.70 1.02
N LEU A 9 11.48 6.87 2.30
CA LEU A 9 10.49 7.02 3.37
C LEU A 9 9.67 8.30 3.24
N ALA A 10 10.29 9.41 2.84
CA ALA A 10 9.57 10.66 2.57
C ALA A 10 8.61 10.52 1.38
N MET A 11 9.01 9.78 0.33
CA MET A 11 8.18 9.48 -0.83
C MET A 11 7.04 8.49 -0.52
N CYS A 12 7.18 7.64 0.48
CA CYS A 12 6.08 6.77 0.94
C CYS A 12 4.85 7.57 1.40
N PHE A 13 5.02 8.78 1.94
CA PHE A 13 3.89 9.59 2.43
C PHE A 13 2.93 10.05 1.32
N PRO A 14 3.37 10.75 0.25
CA PRO A 14 2.49 11.06 -0.88
C PRO A 14 2.01 9.79 -1.60
N MET A 15 2.85 8.76 -1.72
CA MET A 15 2.46 7.49 -2.34
C MET A 15 1.34 6.77 -1.58
N LEU A 16 1.35 6.82 -0.24
CA LEU A 16 0.28 6.27 0.60
C LEU A 16 -1.10 6.81 0.20
N LEU A 17 -1.19 8.11 -0.10
CA LEU A 17 -2.44 8.73 -0.53
C LEU A 17 -2.95 8.15 -1.86
N PHE A 18 -2.04 7.74 -2.75
CA PHE A 18 -2.39 7.11 -4.03
C PHE A 18 -2.67 5.60 -3.90
N THR A 19 -2.00 4.90 -2.99
CA THR A 19 -2.09 3.44 -2.83
C THR A 19 -3.22 2.96 -1.92
N VAL A 20 -3.76 3.84 -1.06
CA VAL A 20 -4.92 3.51 -0.22
C VAL A 20 -6.15 3.16 -1.07
N TYR A 21 -6.39 3.89 -2.17
CA TYR A 21 -7.53 3.63 -3.05
C TYR A 21 -7.51 2.22 -3.69
N PRO A 22 -6.44 1.78 -4.37
CA PRO A 22 -6.36 0.42 -4.89
C PRO A 22 -6.38 -0.63 -3.78
N GLY A 23 -5.81 -0.34 -2.59
CA GLY A 23 -5.89 -1.22 -1.43
C GLY A 23 -7.32 -1.45 -0.95
N LEU A 24 -8.11 -0.38 -0.84
CA LEU A 24 -9.53 -0.45 -0.49
C LEU A 24 -10.33 -1.23 -1.53
N LYS A 25 -10.15 -0.92 -2.82
CA LYS A 25 -10.82 -1.62 -3.91
C LYS A 25 -10.52 -3.12 -3.94
N LEU A 26 -9.29 -3.51 -3.60
CA LEU A 26 -8.88 -4.91 -3.51
C LEU A 26 -9.51 -5.59 -2.28
N GLY A 27 -9.59 -4.89 -1.15
CA GLY A 27 -10.32 -5.33 0.04
C GLY A 27 -11.81 -5.57 -0.23
N ASP A 28 -12.46 -4.63 -0.91
CA ASP A 28 -13.89 -4.75 -1.31
C ASP A 28 -14.10 -5.91 -2.28
N TYR A 29 -13.20 -6.10 -3.25
CA TYR A 29 -13.26 -7.22 -4.19
C TYR A 29 -13.17 -8.58 -3.49
N LEU A 30 -12.25 -8.71 -2.53
CA LEU A 30 -12.09 -9.94 -1.76
C LEU A 30 -13.27 -10.18 -0.82
N GLU A 31 -13.85 -9.13 -0.24
CA GLU A 31 -15.08 -9.23 0.55
C GLU A 31 -16.24 -9.79 -0.28
N GLN A 32 -16.47 -9.24 -1.48
CA GLN A 32 -17.54 -9.72 -2.36
C GLN A 32 -17.30 -11.15 -2.85
N LYS A 33 -16.05 -11.53 -3.13
CA LYS A 33 -15.72 -12.82 -3.75
C LYS A 33 -15.52 -13.95 -2.74
N HIS A 34 -15.07 -13.65 -1.53
CA HIS A 34 -14.67 -14.64 -0.53
C HIS A 34 -15.41 -14.48 0.81
N ALA A 35 -16.37 -13.55 0.91
CA ALA A 35 -17.16 -13.30 2.12
C ALA A 35 -16.28 -13.14 3.39
N ILE A 36 -15.11 -12.50 3.23
CA ILE A 36 -14.16 -12.32 4.32
C ILE A 36 -14.69 -11.33 5.36
N SER A 37 -14.38 -11.59 6.63
CA SER A 37 -14.76 -10.71 7.73
C SER A 37 -14.11 -9.34 7.63
N GLU A 38 -14.80 -8.32 8.16
CA GLU A 38 -14.34 -6.93 8.16
C GLU A 38 -12.94 -6.77 8.81
N ALA A 39 -12.65 -7.56 9.85
CA ALA A 39 -11.34 -7.62 10.48
C ALA A 39 -10.24 -8.15 9.53
N SER A 40 -10.58 -9.12 8.67
CA SER A 40 -9.67 -9.66 7.65
C SER A 40 -9.48 -8.70 6.49
N LYS A 41 -10.57 -8.06 6.03
CA LYS A 41 -10.53 -6.99 5.02
C LYS A 41 -9.59 -5.87 5.43
N ARG A 42 -9.71 -5.36 6.67
CA ARG A 42 -8.85 -4.29 7.17
C ARG A 42 -7.37 -4.69 7.19
N LYS A 43 -7.06 -5.92 7.61
CA LYS A 43 -5.68 -6.44 7.58
C LYS A 43 -5.14 -6.51 6.15
N VAL A 44 -5.92 -7.03 5.21
CA VAL A 44 -5.51 -7.13 3.81
C VAL A 44 -5.28 -5.75 3.20
N VAL A 45 -6.18 -4.80 3.42
CA VAL A 45 -6.03 -3.42 2.94
C VAL A 45 -4.75 -2.79 3.48
N ILE A 46 -4.49 -2.88 4.80
CA ILE A 46 -3.28 -2.30 5.41
C ILE A 46 -2.02 -2.95 4.86
N ILE A 47 -1.95 -4.28 4.84
CA ILE A 47 -0.77 -5.03 4.36
C ILE A 47 -0.51 -4.70 2.89
N PHE A 48 -1.54 -4.75 2.04
CA PHE A 48 -1.42 -4.43 0.64
C PHE A 48 -0.96 -2.98 0.44
N THR A 49 -1.57 -2.02 1.13
CA THR A 49 -1.23 -0.60 1.01
C THR A 49 0.23 -0.36 1.38
N VAL A 50 0.71 -0.94 2.49
CA VAL A 50 2.12 -0.78 2.93
C VAL A 50 3.08 -1.39 1.92
N VAL A 51 2.86 -2.64 1.52
CA VAL A 51 3.74 -3.35 0.57
C VAL A 51 3.77 -2.63 -0.79
N PHE A 52 2.59 -2.23 -1.28
CA PHE A 52 2.46 -1.56 -2.57
C PHE A 52 3.08 -0.16 -2.55
N THR A 53 2.93 0.58 -1.45
CA THR A 53 3.58 1.89 -1.25
C THR A 53 5.08 1.77 -1.25
N VAL A 54 5.65 0.83 -0.50
CA VAL A 54 7.11 0.64 -0.45
C VAL A 54 7.65 0.22 -1.81
N THR A 55 6.94 -0.66 -2.50
CA THR A 55 7.30 -1.13 -3.84
C THR A 55 7.29 0.04 -4.84
N LEU A 56 6.20 0.81 -4.88
CA LEU A 56 6.07 1.99 -5.75
C LEU A 56 7.09 3.07 -5.42
N SER A 57 7.32 3.36 -4.15
CA SER A 57 8.27 4.40 -3.71
C SER A 57 9.70 4.01 -4.07
N SER A 58 10.03 2.73 -3.95
CA SER A 58 11.32 2.19 -4.39
C SER A 58 11.44 2.26 -5.91
N LEU A 59 10.39 1.87 -6.64
CA LEU A 59 10.37 1.92 -8.11
C LEU A 59 10.51 3.35 -8.63
N LEU A 60 9.87 4.31 -7.98
CA LEU A 60 9.95 5.73 -8.33
C LEU A 60 11.30 6.37 -7.97
N TYR A 61 12.02 5.86 -6.97
CA TYR A 61 13.38 6.31 -6.66
C TYR A 61 14.42 5.82 -7.69
N TYR A 62 14.21 4.66 -8.30
CA TYR A 62 15.14 4.06 -9.27
C TYR A 62 14.85 4.42 -10.74
N ILE A 63 13.73 5.10 -11.03
CA ILE A 63 13.36 5.63 -12.35
C ILE A 63 13.73 7.10 -12.43
#